data_AF-A0A4R4NNS4-F1
#
_entry.id   AF-A0A4R4NNS4-F1
#
_cell.length_a   1.000
_cell.length_b   1.000
_cell.length_c   1.000
_cell.angle_alpha   90.00
_cell.angle_beta   90.00
_cell.angle_gamma   90.00
#
_symmetry.space_group_name_H-M   'P 1'
#
loop_
_entity.id
_entity.type
_entity.pdbx_description
1 polymer ?
#
loop_
_entity_poly.entity_id
_entity_poly.type
_entity_poly.pdbx_seq_one_letter_code
_entity_poly.pdbx_strand_id
1 'polypeptide(L)'
;MKAHRLLTVAVLVAATACGISPTDVQDRGNAPTTRIPPPSKTIYLLKDGRLVLEPADVDNDTVGSLLGALFDASTKPLGERDTALRGFTYIGIKDSLNPIQRDEVQLPRTSTLTVYIRGEGTLTDLGKAQIVCTAQQDAAFEQVRIVRENEDRPSRTEGRYTCGELK
;
A
#
# COMPACT_ATOMS: atom_id res chain seq x y z
N MET A 1 15.98 64.64 70.79
CA MET A 1 17.46 64.44 70.82
C MET A 1 17.74 62.96 71.04
N LYS A 2 18.80 62.43 70.39
CA LYS A 2 19.25 61.00 70.31
C LYS A 2 18.46 60.19 69.26
N ALA A 3 18.86 60.06 67.99
CA ALA A 3 20.14 59.72 67.36
C ALA A 3 20.60 58.26 67.61
N HIS A 4 20.75 57.56 66.48
CA HIS A 4 21.48 56.31 66.24
C HIS A 4 20.76 55.01 66.60
N ARG A 5 20.26 54.35 65.55
CA ARG A 5 20.69 53.00 65.12
C ARG A 5 19.89 52.59 63.89
N LEU A 6 20.51 51.77 63.04
CA LEU A 6 20.01 51.13 61.81
C LEU A 6 20.58 51.74 60.52
N LEU A 7 21.91 51.67 60.42
CA LEU A 7 22.65 51.75 59.16
C LEU A 7 23.30 50.38 58.94
N THR A 8 22.52 49.41 58.46
CA THR A 8 22.99 48.11 57.98
C THR A 8 21.78 47.30 57.51
N VAL A 9 21.43 47.38 56.23
CA VAL A 9 20.92 46.29 55.34
C VAL A 9 20.61 46.98 54.00
N ALA A 10 21.63 47.26 53.18
CA ALA A 10 21.43 47.79 51.83
C ALA A 10 22.55 47.35 50.86
N VAL A 11 23.05 46.12 50.99
CA VAL A 11 24.16 45.60 50.16
C VAL A 11 23.97 44.12 49.78
N LEU A 12 22.73 43.63 49.57
CA LEU A 12 22.52 42.20 49.30
C LEU A 12 21.46 41.90 48.23
N VAL A 13 21.40 42.69 47.15
CA VAL A 13 20.51 42.39 45.99
C VAL A 13 21.20 42.64 44.64
N ALA A 14 22.52 42.49 44.52
CA ALA A 14 23.24 42.87 43.30
C ALA A 14 24.01 41.75 42.58
N ALA A 15 23.90 40.49 43.00
CA ALA A 15 24.73 39.44 42.41
C ALA A 15 24.06 38.06 42.38
N THR A 16 23.07 37.86 41.52
CA THR A 16 22.84 36.60 40.77
C THR A 16 21.78 36.82 39.69
N ALA A 17 22.11 37.58 38.65
CA ALA A 17 21.42 37.44 37.38
C ALA A 17 22.50 37.29 36.31
N CYS A 18 23.03 36.08 36.18
CA CYS A 18 23.77 35.67 34.99
C CYS A 18 22.74 35.58 33.85
N GLY A 19 22.36 36.74 33.30
CA GLY A 19 21.51 36.83 32.13
C GLY A 19 22.28 36.32 30.92
N ILE A 20 21.89 35.16 30.41
CA ILE A 20 22.34 34.67 29.12
C ILE A 20 21.62 35.53 28.08
N SER A 21 22.35 36.30 27.28
CA SER A 21 21.73 37.05 26.17
C SER A 21 20.97 36.08 25.26
N PRO A 22 19.71 36.38 24.86
CA PRO A 22 19.00 35.54 23.92
C PRO A 22 19.84 35.41 22.65
N THR A 23 20.28 34.19 22.35
CA THR A 23 20.84 33.90 21.03
C THR A 23 19.68 33.76 20.08
N ASP A 24 19.64 34.58 19.03
CA ASP A 24 18.64 34.45 17.97
C ASP A 24 18.64 33.01 17.43
N VAL A 25 17.45 32.40 17.42
CA VAL A 25 17.25 31.10 16.80
C VAL A 25 17.19 31.34 15.30
N GLN A 26 18.23 30.94 14.58
CA GLN A 26 18.14 30.83 13.12
C GLN A 26 17.24 29.65 12.78
N ASP A 27 15.99 29.95 12.47
CA ASP A 27 15.08 28.98 11.86
C ASP A 27 15.62 28.63 10.46
N ARG A 28 16.19 27.42 10.33
CA ARG A 28 16.81 26.95 9.07
C ARG A 28 15.78 26.54 8.02
N GLY A 29 14.54 26.99 8.17
CA GLY A 29 13.43 26.60 7.32
C GLY A 29 13.00 25.15 7.57
N ASN A 30 11.98 24.71 6.84
CA ASN A 30 11.48 23.35 6.95
C ASN A 30 12.57 22.34 6.57
N ALA A 31 12.63 21.24 7.31
CA ALA A 31 13.51 20.11 6.98
C ALA A 31 13.27 19.67 5.52
N PRO A 32 14.33 19.39 4.74
CA PRO A 32 14.15 18.87 3.39
C PRO A 32 13.40 17.54 3.49
N THR A 33 12.21 17.47 2.91
CA THR A 33 11.46 16.21 2.81
C THR A 33 11.99 15.43 1.61
N THR A 34 12.67 14.31 1.87
CA THR A 34 13.03 13.37 0.82
C THR A 34 11.78 12.59 0.43
N ARG A 35 11.29 12.79 -0.81
CA ARG A 35 10.27 11.90 -1.37
C ARG A 35 10.94 10.57 -1.69
N ILE A 36 10.61 9.53 -0.93
CA ILE A 36 11.03 8.16 -1.25
C ILE A 36 10.23 7.75 -2.49
N PRO A 37 10.88 7.33 -3.59
CA PRO A 37 10.17 6.87 -4.77
C PRO A 37 9.31 5.63 -4.42
N PRO A 38 8.16 5.44 -5.09
CA PRO A 38 7.34 4.25 -4.87
C PRO A 38 8.17 2.98 -5.10
N PRO A 39 7.94 1.91 -4.32
CA PRO A 39 8.59 0.63 -4.61
C PRO A 39 8.19 0.14 -6.00
N SER A 40 9.19 -0.21 -6.81
CA SER A 40 8.94 -0.87 -8.10
C SER A 40 8.76 -2.38 -7.88
N LYS A 41 7.61 -2.89 -8.33
CA LYS A 41 7.27 -4.32 -8.35
C LYS A 41 7.00 -4.75 -9.79
N THR A 42 6.66 -6.00 -10.01
CA THR A 42 6.35 -6.52 -11.35
C THR A 42 4.89 -6.98 -11.44
N ILE A 43 4.25 -6.69 -12.56
CA ILE A 43 2.90 -7.18 -12.90
C ILE A 43 2.98 -8.04 -14.15
N TYR A 44 2.02 -8.96 -14.34
CA TYR A 44 1.94 -9.73 -15.58
C TYR A 44 1.10 -9.02 -16.64
N LEU A 45 1.75 -8.62 -17.74
CA LEU A 45 1.10 -8.15 -18.97
C LEU A 45 1.20 -9.21 -20.07
N LEU A 46 0.63 -8.91 -21.24
CA LEU A 46 0.71 -9.76 -22.41
C LEU A 46 1.74 -9.20 -23.41
N LYS A 47 2.55 -10.08 -24.00
CA LYS A 47 3.29 -9.82 -25.24
C LYS A 47 3.12 -11.02 -26.15
N ASP A 48 2.69 -10.80 -27.39
CA ASP A 48 2.48 -11.89 -28.37
C ASP A 48 1.58 -13.02 -27.83
N GLY A 49 0.55 -12.65 -27.06
CA GLY A 49 -0.40 -13.59 -26.42
C GLY A 49 0.14 -14.36 -25.21
N ARG A 50 1.34 -14.02 -24.70
CA ARG A 50 1.99 -14.70 -23.58
C ARG A 50 2.17 -13.77 -22.39
N LEU A 51 2.13 -14.34 -21.18
CA LEU A 51 2.41 -13.62 -19.95
C LEU A 51 3.88 -13.19 -19.87
N VAL A 52 4.12 -11.92 -19.55
CA VAL A 52 5.44 -11.31 -19.37
C VAL A 52 5.43 -10.45 -18.10
N LEU A 53 6.55 -10.42 -17.38
CA LEU A 53 6.71 -9.56 -16.21
C LEU A 53 7.11 -8.16 -16.67
N GLU A 54 6.36 -7.16 -16.25
CA GLU A 54 6.63 -5.75 -16.53
C GLU A 54 6.72 -4.97 -15.22
N PRO A 55 7.63 -4.00 -15.11
CA PRO A 55 7.73 -3.17 -13.93
C PRO A 55 6.47 -2.31 -13.75
N ALA A 56 6.07 -2.13 -12.50
CA ALA A 56 4.98 -1.27 -12.09
C ALA A 56 5.37 -0.52 -10.82
N ASP A 57 5.08 0.78 -10.80
CA ASP A 57 5.17 1.60 -9.61
C ASP A 57 3.92 1.36 -8.76
N VAL A 58 4.11 0.98 -7.50
CA VAL A 58 3.01 0.72 -6.56
C VAL A 58 3.18 1.59 -5.33
N ASP A 59 2.08 2.02 -4.72
CA ASP A 59 2.12 2.91 -3.55
C ASP A 59 2.74 2.24 -2.31
N ASN A 60 2.62 0.93 -2.18
CA ASN A 60 3.16 0.15 -1.06
C ASN A 60 3.38 -1.33 -1.44
N ASP A 61 4.07 -2.07 -0.57
CA ASP A 61 4.39 -3.48 -0.76
C ASP A 61 3.26 -4.42 -0.33
N THR A 62 2.09 -4.26 -0.93
CA THR A 62 0.96 -5.18 -0.72
C THR A 62 0.45 -5.73 -2.04
N VAL A 63 -0.09 -6.95 -2.02
CA VAL A 63 -0.75 -7.55 -3.19
C VAL A 63 -1.91 -6.69 -3.69
N GLY A 64 -2.62 -6.00 -2.79
CA GLY A 64 -3.69 -5.08 -3.14
C GLY A 64 -3.22 -3.93 -4.04
N SER A 65 -2.09 -3.29 -3.69
CA SER A 65 -1.49 -2.23 -4.52
C SER A 65 -0.97 -2.76 -5.85
N LEU A 66 -0.39 -3.97 -5.85
CA LEU A 66 0.11 -4.60 -7.07
C LEU A 66 -1.02 -4.95 -8.05
N LEU A 67 -2.13 -5.49 -7.55
CA LEU A 67 -3.34 -5.72 -8.35
C LEU A 67 -3.95 -4.40 -8.83
N GLY A 68 -3.97 -3.36 -7.98
CA GLY A 68 -4.37 -2.01 -8.41
C GLY A 68 -3.57 -1.55 -9.63
N ALA A 69 -2.24 -1.62 -9.57
CA ALA A 69 -1.38 -1.24 -10.69
C ALA A 69 -1.61 -2.09 -11.96
N LEU A 70 -1.90 -3.39 -11.82
CA LEU A 70 -2.25 -4.26 -12.96
C LEU A 70 -3.52 -3.78 -13.68
N PHE A 71 -4.57 -3.43 -12.92
CA PHE A 71 -5.81 -2.95 -13.52
C PHE A 71 -5.69 -1.50 -14.01
N ASP A 72 -4.90 -0.65 -13.36
CA ASP A 72 -4.61 0.68 -13.87
C ASP A 72 -3.86 0.63 -15.21
N ALA A 73 -2.92 -0.30 -15.36
CA ALA A 73 -2.26 -0.56 -16.64
C ALA A 73 -3.27 -0.95 -17.74
N SER A 74 -4.38 -1.60 -17.39
CA SER A 74 -5.45 -1.97 -18.33
C SER A 74 -6.19 -0.76 -18.92
N THR A 75 -6.03 0.44 -18.36
CA THR A 75 -6.65 1.66 -18.85
C THR A 75 -5.72 2.51 -19.73
N LYS A 76 -4.43 2.19 -19.75
CA LYS A 76 -3.38 3.00 -20.41
C LYS A 76 -2.96 2.41 -21.77
N PRO A 77 -2.37 3.19 -22.68
CA PRO A 77 -1.64 2.65 -23.82
C PRO A 77 -0.41 1.86 -23.34
N LEU A 78 -0.19 0.65 -23.87
CA LEU A 78 0.83 -0.29 -23.40
C LEU A 78 1.97 -0.55 -24.40
N GLY A 79 2.01 0.21 -25.51
CA GLY A 79 3.02 0.05 -26.55
C GLY A 79 2.96 -1.34 -27.21
N GLU A 80 4.06 -2.08 -27.15
CA GLU A 80 4.14 -3.47 -27.64
C GLU A 80 3.47 -4.50 -26.72
N ARG A 81 3.00 -4.08 -25.54
CA ARG A 81 2.31 -4.94 -24.58
C ARG A 81 0.80 -4.81 -24.73
N ASP A 82 0.09 -5.79 -24.21
CA ASP A 82 -1.36 -5.84 -24.17
C ASP A 82 -1.87 -6.38 -22.82
N THR A 83 -3.18 -6.42 -22.66
CA THR A 83 -3.86 -6.90 -21.46
C THR A 83 -5.26 -7.41 -21.80
N ALA A 84 -5.60 -8.58 -21.27
CA ALA A 84 -6.94 -9.17 -21.36
C ALA A 84 -7.92 -8.56 -20.33
N LEU A 85 -7.48 -7.58 -19.55
CA LEU A 85 -8.27 -6.93 -18.49
C LEU A 85 -8.97 -5.65 -18.97
N ARG A 86 -8.95 -5.36 -20.27
CA ARG A 86 -9.67 -4.21 -20.85
C ARG A 86 -11.17 -4.33 -20.55
N GLY A 87 -11.76 -3.26 -20.03
CA GLY A 87 -13.18 -3.23 -19.65
C GLY A 87 -13.49 -3.85 -18.29
N PHE A 88 -12.47 -4.28 -17.54
CA PHE A 88 -12.58 -4.73 -16.17
C PHE A 88 -11.95 -3.74 -15.20
N THR A 89 -12.55 -3.61 -14.02
CA THR A 89 -12.12 -2.71 -12.95
C THR A 89 -11.85 -3.51 -11.70
N TYR A 90 -10.76 -3.20 -11.01
CA TYR A 90 -10.45 -3.74 -9.70
C TYR A 90 -11.28 -3.04 -8.62
N ILE A 91 -11.93 -3.83 -7.76
CA ILE A 91 -12.72 -3.30 -6.63
C ILE A 91 -11.94 -3.43 -5.33
N GLY A 92 -11.26 -4.55 -5.13
CA GLY A 92 -10.49 -4.80 -3.92
C GLY A 92 -10.14 -6.26 -3.72
N ILE A 93 -9.57 -6.55 -2.54
CA ILE A 93 -9.23 -7.91 -2.11
C ILE A 93 -9.82 -8.22 -0.74
N LYS A 94 -10.02 -9.51 -0.49
CA LYS A 94 -10.21 -10.08 0.85
C LYS A 94 -9.24 -11.23 1.04
N ASP A 95 -8.43 -11.12 2.08
CA ASP A 95 -7.44 -12.11 2.48
C ASP A 95 -8.00 -13.02 3.58
N SER A 96 -7.85 -14.34 3.43
CA SER A 96 -8.18 -15.32 4.47
C SER A 96 -7.26 -15.31 5.70
N LEU A 97 -6.06 -14.75 5.59
CA LEU A 97 -5.06 -14.61 6.65
C LEU A 97 -5.29 -13.38 7.54
N ASN A 98 -6.22 -12.49 7.17
CA ASN A 98 -6.50 -11.23 7.87
C ASN A 98 -7.92 -11.23 8.48
N PRO A 99 -8.09 -10.94 9.79
CA PRO A 99 -7.07 -10.61 10.78
C PRO A 99 -6.14 -11.79 11.09
N ILE A 100 -4.86 -11.46 11.31
CA ILE A 100 -3.86 -12.39 11.85
C ILE A 100 -4.31 -12.73 13.27
N GLN A 101 -5.11 -13.77 13.42
CA GLN A 101 -5.63 -14.21 14.70
C GLN A 101 -4.49 -14.88 15.48
N ARG A 102 -4.13 -14.28 16.63
CA ARG A 102 -3.05 -14.74 17.53
C ARG A 102 -3.47 -15.89 18.45
N ASP A 103 -4.77 -16.19 18.51
CA ASP A 103 -5.35 -17.21 19.36
C ASP A 103 -5.82 -18.41 18.53
N GLU A 104 -5.83 -19.60 19.14
CA GLU A 104 -5.93 -20.98 18.61
C GLU A 104 -7.16 -21.34 17.74
N VAL A 105 -7.70 -20.42 16.94
CA VAL A 105 -8.68 -20.74 15.91
C VAL A 105 -7.91 -21.28 14.69
N GLN A 106 -8.27 -22.50 14.30
CA GLN A 106 -7.68 -23.22 13.19
C GLN A 106 -7.59 -22.33 11.94
N LEU A 107 -6.38 -21.91 11.57
CA LEU A 107 -6.14 -21.23 10.31
C LEU A 107 -6.71 -22.08 9.16
N PRO A 108 -7.32 -21.46 8.15
CA PRO A 108 -7.79 -22.20 6.99
C PRO A 108 -6.63 -23.01 6.41
N ARG A 109 -6.91 -24.27 6.03
CA ARG A 109 -5.88 -25.19 5.53
C ARG A 109 -5.17 -24.68 4.28
N THR A 110 -5.77 -23.73 3.56
CA THR A 110 -5.21 -23.09 2.36
C THR A 110 -5.36 -21.57 2.46
N SER A 111 -4.28 -20.83 2.24
CA SER A 111 -4.33 -19.37 2.17
C SER A 111 -4.95 -18.92 0.84
N THR A 112 -6.10 -18.26 0.92
CA THR A 112 -6.88 -17.83 -0.25
C THR A 112 -7.01 -16.31 -0.30
N LEU A 113 -6.53 -15.71 -1.39
CA LEU A 113 -6.82 -14.32 -1.74
C LEU A 113 -8.10 -14.28 -2.59
N THR A 114 -9.13 -13.58 -2.14
CA THR A 114 -10.29 -13.26 -3.01
C THR A 114 -10.08 -11.90 -3.65
N VAL A 115 -10.07 -11.86 -4.98
CA VAL A 115 -10.00 -10.64 -5.80
C VAL A 115 -11.40 -10.30 -6.29
N TYR A 116 -11.86 -9.08 -6.03
CA TYR A 116 -13.14 -8.56 -6.49
C TYR A 116 -12.93 -7.66 -7.70
N ILE A 117 -13.67 -7.93 -8.76
CA ILE A 117 -13.62 -7.19 -10.01
C ILE A 117 -15.04 -6.77 -10.43
N ARG A 118 -15.12 -5.75 -11.27
CA ARG A 118 -16.33 -5.36 -11.99
C ARG A 118 -16.03 -5.30 -13.49
N GLY A 119 -17.05 -5.42 -14.31
CA GLY A 119 -16.94 -5.33 -15.76
C GLY A 119 -17.95 -6.24 -16.42
N GLU A 120 -18.24 -5.96 -17.69
CA GLU A 120 -19.12 -6.80 -18.50
C GLU A 120 -18.30 -7.76 -19.38
N GLY A 121 -18.95 -8.81 -19.89
CA GLY A 121 -18.31 -9.80 -20.75
C GLY A 121 -17.52 -10.90 -20.01
N THR A 122 -16.92 -11.79 -20.79
CA THR A 122 -16.23 -12.98 -20.27
C THR A 122 -14.80 -12.65 -19.88
N LEU A 123 -14.42 -12.94 -18.64
CA LEU A 123 -13.03 -12.89 -18.23
C LEU A 123 -12.30 -14.10 -18.84
N THR A 124 -11.43 -13.84 -19.80
CA THR A 124 -10.68 -14.89 -20.51
C THR A 124 -9.67 -15.57 -19.59
N ASP A 125 -9.19 -16.75 -19.97
CA ASP A 125 -8.18 -17.46 -19.17
C ASP A 125 -6.86 -16.67 -19.09
N LEU A 126 -6.49 -15.92 -20.13
CA LEU A 126 -5.37 -14.97 -20.05
C LEU A 126 -5.62 -13.86 -19.02
N GLY A 127 -6.82 -13.30 -18.96
CA GLY A 127 -7.18 -12.29 -17.96
C GLY A 127 -7.11 -12.85 -16.54
N LYS A 128 -7.64 -14.07 -16.32
CA LYS A 128 -7.48 -14.78 -15.04
C LYS A 128 -6.01 -15.00 -14.73
N ALA A 129 -5.21 -15.42 -15.70
CA ALA A 129 -3.78 -15.69 -15.52
C ALA A 129 -3.01 -14.43 -15.12
N GLN A 130 -3.30 -13.28 -15.75
CA GLN A 130 -2.71 -11.99 -15.36
C GLN A 130 -3.02 -11.66 -13.88
N ILE A 131 -4.26 -11.81 -13.43
CA ILE A 131 -4.67 -11.55 -12.03
C ILE A 131 -3.98 -12.53 -11.08
N VAL A 132 -4.11 -13.83 -11.35
CA VAL A 132 -3.67 -14.91 -10.44
C VAL A 132 -2.15 -14.95 -10.34
N CYS A 133 -1.44 -14.90 -11.47
CA CYS A 133 0.01 -14.91 -11.46
C CYS A 133 0.60 -13.61 -10.88
N THR A 134 -0.07 -12.47 -11.05
CA THR A 134 0.38 -11.23 -10.39
C THR A 134 0.23 -11.33 -8.88
N ALA A 135 -0.91 -11.82 -8.40
CA ALA A 135 -1.17 -11.98 -6.97
C ALA A 135 -0.23 -12.99 -6.29
N GLN A 136 0.02 -14.13 -6.93
CA GLN A 136 0.86 -15.20 -6.37
C GLN A 136 2.37 -14.95 -6.50
N GLN A 137 2.80 -13.77 -6.96
CA GLN A 137 4.17 -13.33 -6.71
C GLN A 137 4.45 -13.16 -5.21
N ASP A 138 3.40 -12.87 -4.42
CA ASP A 138 3.46 -13.00 -2.98
C ASP A 138 3.18 -14.46 -2.58
N ALA A 139 4.19 -15.11 -2.00
CA ALA A 139 4.14 -16.50 -1.57
C ALA A 139 3.16 -16.75 -0.40
N ALA A 140 2.57 -15.70 0.19
CA ALA A 140 1.58 -15.83 1.25
C ALA A 140 0.28 -16.53 0.79
N PHE A 141 -0.03 -16.54 -0.52
CA PHE A 141 -1.31 -17.04 -1.06
C PHE A 141 -1.16 -18.28 -1.95
N GLU A 142 -1.65 -19.41 -1.49
CA GLU A 142 -1.67 -20.67 -2.24
C GLU A 142 -2.73 -20.68 -3.34
N GLN A 143 -3.83 -19.95 -3.16
CA GLN A 143 -4.94 -19.92 -4.12
C GLN A 143 -5.49 -18.51 -4.29
N VAL A 144 -5.96 -18.22 -5.51
CA VAL A 144 -6.64 -16.96 -5.83
C VAL A 144 -8.05 -17.26 -6.31
N ARG A 145 -9.04 -16.70 -5.61
CA ARG A 145 -10.45 -16.74 -6.02
C ARG A 145 -10.81 -15.42 -6.68
N ILE A 146 -11.42 -15.47 -7.86
CA ILE A 146 -11.89 -14.27 -8.56
C ILE A 146 -13.42 -14.20 -8.41
N VAL A 147 -13.91 -13.06 -7.94
CA VAL A 147 -15.34 -12.77 -7.79
C VAL A 147 -15.67 -11.52 -8.59
N ARG A 148 -16.69 -11.63 -9.44
CA ARG A 148 -17.27 -10.50 -10.15
C ARG A 148 -18.41 -9.91 -9.34
N GLU A 149 -18.31 -8.64 -9.01
CA GLU A 149 -19.41 -7.85 -8.51
C GLU A 149 -20.27 -7.35 -9.68
N ASN A 150 -21.57 -7.58 -9.58
CA ASN A 150 -22.56 -7.04 -10.50
C ASN A 150 -23.31 -5.93 -9.76
N GLU A 151 -23.61 -4.81 -10.41
CA GLU A 151 -24.22 -3.66 -9.75
C GLU A 151 -25.59 -4.01 -9.13
N ASP A 152 -26.50 -4.58 -9.93
CA ASP A 152 -27.87 -4.90 -9.51
C ASP A 152 -28.14 -6.41 -9.37
N ARG A 153 -27.09 -7.23 -9.36
CA ARG A 153 -27.22 -8.70 -9.28
C ARG A 153 -26.27 -9.28 -8.25
N PRO A 154 -26.55 -10.47 -7.70
CA PRO A 154 -25.61 -11.16 -6.82
C PRO A 154 -24.24 -11.30 -7.48
N SER A 155 -23.17 -11.17 -6.69
CA SER A 155 -21.81 -11.41 -7.16
C SER A 155 -21.67 -12.82 -7.73
N ARG A 156 -20.89 -12.98 -8.80
CA ARG A 156 -20.62 -14.27 -9.44
C ARG A 156 -19.18 -14.68 -9.18
N THR A 157 -18.96 -15.92 -8.75
CA THR A 157 -17.59 -16.48 -8.72
C THR A 157 -17.14 -16.83 -10.14
N GLU A 158 -15.98 -16.33 -10.54
CA GLU A 158 -15.33 -16.71 -11.81
C GLU A 158 -14.57 -18.03 -11.65
N GLY A 159 -14.12 -18.34 -10.43
CA GLY A 159 -13.46 -19.59 -10.10
C GLY A 159 -12.39 -19.41 -9.03
N ARG A 160 -11.66 -20.49 -8.74
CA ARG A 160 -10.48 -20.49 -7.88
C ARG A 160 -9.35 -21.16 -8.65
N TYR A 161 -8.19 -20.52 -8.62
CA TYR A 161 -7.09 -20.85 -9.51
C TYR A 161 -5.75 -20.76 -8.79
N THR A 162 -4.78 -21.47 -9.35
CA THR A 162 -3.35 -21.22 -9.15
C THR A 162 -2.71 -20.76 -10.46
N CYS A 163 -1.60 -20.02 -10.37
CA CYS A 163 -0.90 -19.53 -11.55
C CYS A 163 -0.37 -20.68 -12.41
N GLY A 164 -0.01 -21.82 -11.78
CA GLY A 164 0.43 -23.02 -12.50
C GLY A 164 -0.66 -23.68 -13.33
N GLU A 165 -1.94 -23.50 -12.99
CA GLU A 165 -3.07 -24.03 -13.76
C GLU A 165 -3.40 -23.20 -15.01
N LEU A 166 -2.96 -21.95 -15.04
CA LEU A 166 -3.34 -20.96 -16.06
C LEU A 166 -2.19 -20.58 -17.01
N LYS A 167 -1.00 -21.16 -16.81
CA LYS A 167 0.21 -20.92 -17.61
C LYS A 167 0.37 -21.90 -18.78
#